data_AF-A0A2G9SII2-F1
#
_entry.id   AF-A0A2G9SII2-F1
#
_cell.length_a   1.000
_cell.length_b   1.000
_cell.length_c   1.000
_cell.angle_alpha   90.00
_cell.angle_beta   90.00
_cell.angle_gamma   90.00
#
_symmetry.space_group_name_H-M   'P 1'
#
loop_
_entity.id
_entity.type
_entity.pdbx_description
1 polymer ?
#
loop_
_entity_poly.entity_id
_entity_poly.type
_entity_poly.pdbx_seq_one_letter_code
_entity_poly.pdbx_strand_id
1 'polypeptide(L)'
;MDLKEGREEGPDYSQILSTLHNALAQKNVEQARKNMKDFLATIDDPQTALLDLLESCNISKGKGISLANVIANETEKWLLEHPECQLSGFRLRMVQARVFHLVTEGQLLDYLISIYRLQEADRSFLLGPVTHLHQMGKYKEAAILSTKLNLQPDLDLEQMCTPLLLMERFNLVEAYVAGNPELQTKLLQMLDRWSLSRFNPRKLSREYKGLPLVKTDKLNPKTITKLAFRLLDLYKLDPAICSNIINQRHMGTLKYLMHKRFVEKTMTEENWSDHVQSIVVDNDWLQEQCIALLFRYCDRQTAGCWALKFGLPKEKLPRDLADILQDFCIQEK
;
A
#
# COMPACT_ATOMS: atom_id res chain seq x y z
N MET A 1 23.44 -14.32 36.04
CA MET A 1 22.29 -14.82 36.83
C MET A 1 21.28 -15.30 35.82
N ASP A 2 21.47 -16.55 35.39
CA ASP A 2 20.74 -17.19 34.31
C ASP A 2 19.36 -17.63 34.82
N LEU A 3 18.31 -17.03 34.29
CA LEU A 3 16.96 -17.57 34.37
C LEU A 3 16.71 -18.32 33.07
N LYS A 4 17.08 -19.61 33.07
CA LYS A 4 16.49 -20.61 32.18
C LYS A 4 15.03 -20.77 32.60
N GLU A 5 14.13 -20.04 31.97
CA GLU A 5 12.71 -20.43 31.95
C GLU A 5 12.61 -21.72 31.15
N GLY A 6 12.17 -22.78 31.82
CA GLY A 6 11.92 -24.08 31.23
C GLY A 6 10.88 -23.96 30.14
N ARG A 7 11.28 -24.27 28.91
CA ARG A 7 10.33 -24.69 27.88
C ARG A 7 9.81 -26.04 28.36
N GLU A 8 8.55 -26.09 28.77
CA GLU A 8 7.82 -27.36 28.83
C GLU A 8 7.96 -28.02 27.44
N GLU A 9 8.50 -29.23 27.41
CA GLU A 9 8.63 -30.02 26.19
C GLU A 9 7.21 -30.33 25.70
N GLY A 10 6.78 -29.62 24.66
CA GLY A 10 5.51 -29.90 24.00
C GLY A 10 5.48 -31.32 23.43
N PRO A 11 4.27 -31.88 23.20
CA PRO A 11 4.12 -33.22 22.65
C PRO A 11 4.94 -33.42 21.36
N ASP A 12 5.68 -34.54 21.29
CA ASP A 12 6.55 -34.85 20.14
C ASP A 12 5.74 -35.28 18.92
N TYR A 13 5.43 -34.31 18.07
CA TYR A 13 4.73 -34.52 16.80
C TYR A 13 5.66 -34.86 15.62
N SER A 14 6.95 -35.13 15.86
CA SER A 14 7.92 -35.41 14.79
C SER A 14 7.56 -36.64 13.96
N GLN A 15 6.98 -37.67 14.58
CA GLN A 15 6.59 -38.90 13.89
C GLN A 15 5.48 -38.66 12.87
N ILE A 16 4.38 -38.03 13.27
CA ILE A 16 3.27 -37.73 12.35
C ILE A 16 3.70 -36.77 11.24
N LEU A 17 4.52 -35.75 11.55
CA LEU A 17 5.07 -34.84 10.56
C LEU A 17 5.93 -35.55 9.53
N SER A 18 6.75 -36.53 9.96
CA SER A 18 7.55 -37.35 9.06
C SER A 18 6.68 -38.23 8.15
N THR A 19 5.62 -38.84 8.68
CA THR A 19 4.68 -39.67 7.92
C THR A 19 3.94 -38.83 6.88
N LEU A 20 3.47 -37.64 7.25
CA LEU A 20 2.80 -36.71 6.35
C LEU A 20 3.74 -36.16 5.27
N HIS A 21 4.97 -35.80 5.63
CA HIS A 21 6.00 -35.39 4.67
C HIS A 21 6.29 -36.48 3.64
N ASN A 22 6.45 -37.73 4.10
CA ASN A 22 6.74 -38.86 3.22
C ASN A 22 5.58 -39.16 2.26
N ALA A 23 4.33 -39.11 2.75
CA ALA A 23 3.14 -39.30 1.92
C ALA A 23 3.01 -38.21 0.83
N LEU A 24 3.26 -36.94 1.18
CA LEU A 24 3.25 -35.85 0.21
C LEU A 24 4.44 -35.91 -0.77
N ALA A 25 5.62 -36.34 -0.33
CA ALA A 25 6.77 -36.55 -1.20
C ALA A 25 6.51 -37.64 -2.26
N GLN A 26 5.72 -38.66 -1.90
CA GLN A 26 5.25 -39.71 -2.80
C GLN A 26 4.02 -39.29 -3.63
N LYS A 27 3.57 -38.03 -3.54
CA LYS A 27 2.34 -37.49 -4.17
C LYS A 27 1.06 -38.25 -3.76
N ASN A 28 1.08 -38.98 -2.66
CA ASN A 28 -0.07 -39.72 -2.15
C ASN A 28 -0.85 -38.85 -1.16
N VAL A 29 -1.59 -37.88 -1.70
CA VAL A 29 -2.36 -36.90 -0.91
C VAL A 29 -3.46 -37.59 -0.10
N GLU A 30 -4.13 -38.61 -0.64
CA GLU A 30 -5.18 -39.34 0.08
C GLU A 30 -4.64 -40.06 1.32
N GLN A 31 -3.44 -40.66 1.22
CA GLN A 31 -2.79 -41.26 2.39
C GLN A 31 -2.42 -40.20 3.44
N ALA A 32 -1.95 -39.03 3.01
CA ALA A 32 -1.67 -37.93 3.93
C ALA A 32 -2.94 -37.46 4.66
N ARG A 33 -4.08 -37.35 3.95
CA ARG A 33 -5.37 -37.02 4.56
C ARG A 33 -5.84 -38.06 5.56
N LYS A 34 -5.73 -39.35 5.20
CA LYS A 34 -6.11 -40.45 6.10
C LYS A 34 -5.28 -40.42 7.39
N ASN A 35 -3.95 -40.31 7.26
CA ASN A 35 -3.06 -40.23 8.41
C ASN A 35 -3.40 -39.03 9.33
N MET A 36 -3.80 -37.90 8.74
CA MET A 36 -4.23 -36.74 9.51
C MET A 36 -5.56 -36.98 10.23
N LYS A 37 -6.55 -37.61 9.58
CA LYS A 37 -7.82 -37.95 10.23
C LYS A 37 -7.65 -38.94 11.39
N ASP A 38 -6.83 -39.98 11.18
CA ASP A 38 -6.54 -40.98 12.21
C ASP A 38 -5.83 -40.33 13.43
N PHE A 39 -4.92 -39.38 13.16
CA PHE A 39 -4.26 -38.59 14.19
C PHE A 39 -5.23 -37.67 14.95
N LEU A 40 -6.11 -36.93 14.25
CA LEU A 40 -7.11 -36.06 14.87
C LEU A 40 -8.09 -36.84 15.76
N ALA A 41 -8.47 -38.05 15.36
CA ALA A 41 -9.34 -38.92 16.15
C ALA A 41 -8.70 -39.44 17.45
N THR A 42 -7.36 -39.37 17.57
CA THR A 42 -6.62 -39.87 18.74
C THR A 42 -6.32 -38.77 19.77
N ILE A 43 -6.56 -37.50 19.42
CA ILE A 43 -6.10 -36.34 20.20
C ILE A 43 -7.24 -35.66 20.93
N ASP A 44 -6.98 -35.32 22.19
CA ASP A 44 -7.94 -34.63 23.06
C ASP A 44 -8.18 -33.15 22.68
N ASP A 45 -7.15 -32.44 22.17
CA ASP A 45 -7.24 -31.05 21.71
C ASP A 45 -6.72 -30.87 20.27
N PRO A 46 -7.58 -31.11 19.26
CA PRO A 46 -7.23 -31.01 17.84
C PRO A 46 -6.80 -29.61 17.39
N GLN A 47 -7.35 -28.56 18.01
CA GLN A 47 -7.04 -27.17 17.65
C GLN A 47 -5.67 -26.75 18.17
N THR A 48 -5.32 -27.08 19.42
CA THR A 48 -3.97 -26.81 19.94
C THR A 48 -2.92 -27.64 19.19
N ALA A 49 -3.19 -28.93 18.94
CA ALA A 49 -2.28 -29.80 18.21
C ALA A 49 -2.02 -29.32 16.77
N LEU A 50 -3.01 -28.73 16.11
CA LEU A 50 -2.83 -28.09 14.80
C LEU A 50 -1.77 -26.99 14.84
N LEU A 51 -1.81 -26.10 15.85
CA LEU A 51 -0.82 -25.04 15.98
C LEU A 51 0.58 -25.59 16.22
N ASP A 52 0.70 -26.59 17.10
CA ASP A 52 2.00 -27.22 17.40
C ASP A 52 2.61 -27.87 16.14
N LEU A 53 1.77 -28.53 15.33
CA LEU A 53 2.17 -29.08 14.04
C LEU A 53 2.62 -28.00 13.06
N LEU A 54 1.87 -26.90 12.96
CA LEU A 54 2.16 -25.80 12.03
C LEU A 54 3.42 -25.02 12.45
N GLU A 55 3.63 -24.80 13.74
CA GLU A 55 4.86 -24.19 14.28
C GLU A 55 6.09 -25.06 14.01
N SER A 56 5.91 -26.38 14.02
CA SER A 56 6.94 -27.36 13.67
C SER A 56 7.15 -27.48 12.15
N CYS A 57 6.20 -27.02 11.34
CA CYS A 57 6.36 -26.94 9.90
C CYS A 57 7.31 -25.78 9.56
N ASN A 58 8.34 -26.02 8.76
CA ASN A 58 9.18 -24.95 8.21
C ASN A 58 8.42 -24.15 7.11
N ILE A 59 7.35 -23.44 7.49
CA ILE A 59 6.44 -22.70 6.58
C ILE A 59 7.20 -21.63 5.78
N SER A 60 8.36 -21.18 6.27
CA SER A 60 9.26 -20.24 5.56
C SER A 60 9.88 -20.80 4.26
N LYS A 61 9.82 -22.12 4.01
CA LYS A 61 10.33 -22.78 2.79
C LYS A 61 9.17 -23.43 2.05
N GLY A 62 8.99 -23.16 0.76
CA GLY A 62 7.77 -23.49 0.00
C GLY A 62 7.18 -24.91 0.13
N LYS A 63 7.98 -25.95 0.43
CA LYS A 63 7.49 -27.32 0.71
C LYS A 63 6.71 -27.44 2.03
N GLY A 64 7.01 -26.60 3.03
CA GLY A 64 6.29 -26.54 4.29
C GLY A 64 4.89 -25.94 4.14
N ILE A 65 4.69 -25.02 3.19
CA ILE A 65 3.39 -24.37 2.93
C ILE A 65 2.38 -25.37 2.37
N SER A 66 2.79 -26.24 1.44
CA SER A 66 1.88 -27.26 0.88
C SER A 66 1.42 -28.25 1.94
N LEU A 67 2.32 -28.66 2.84
CA LEU A 67 1.96 -29.53 3.95
C LEU A 67 1.04 -28.82 4.93
N ALA A 68 1.38 -27.59 5.33
CA ALA A 68 0.57 -26.78 6.23
C ALA A 68 -0.86 -26.61 5.72
N ASN A 69 -1.04 -26.36 4.41
CA ASN A 69 -2.36 -26.28 3.79
C ASN A 69 -3.15 -27.59 3.87
N VAL A 70 -2.49 -28.74 3.65
CA VAL A 70 -3.16 -30.05 3.75
C VAL A 70 -3.58 -30.32 5.20
N ILE A 71 -2.69 -30.08 6.16
CA ILE A 71 -2.98 -30.25 7.59
C ILE A 71 -4.16 -29.35 8.00
N ALA A 72 -4.11 -28.06 7.67
CA ALA A 72 -5.14 -27.09 8.04
C ALA A 72 -6.50 -27.42 7.39
N ASN A 73 -6.53 -27.73 6.09
CA ASN A 73 -7.75 -28.10 5.37
C ASN A 73 -8.43 -29.35 5.93
N GLU A 74 -7.66 -30.41 6.24
CA GLU A 74 -8.26 -31.62 6.82
C GLU A 74 -8.71 -31.41 8.27
N THR A 75 -8.02 -30.56 9.02
CA THR A 75 -8.45 -30.19 10.37
C THR A 75 -9.73 -29.37 10.35
N GLU A 76 -9.87 -28.42 9.42
CA GLU A 76 -11.11 -27.67 9.23
C GLU A 76 -12.29 -28.59 8.94
N LYS A 77 -12.15 -29.50 7.97
CA LYS A 77 -13.20 -30.47 7.63
C LYS A 77 -13.58 -31.36 8.82
N TRP A 78 -12.58 -31.84 9.57
CA TRP A 78 -12.82 -32.70 10.72
C TRP A 78 -13.58 -31.94 11.83
N LEU A 79 -13.26 -30.68 12.08
CA LEU A 79 -13.96 -29.83 13.05
C LEU A 79 -15.37 -29.42 12.62
N LEU A 80 -15.66 -29.40 11.31
CA LEU A 80 -17.02 -29.27 10.80
C LEU A 80 -17.86 -30.53 11.06
N GLU A 81 -17.23 -31.71 11.02
CA GLU A 81 -17.86 -33.00 11.34
C GLU A 81 -18.04 -33.22 12.86
N HIS A 82 -17.22 -32.56 13.70
CA HIS A 82 -17.22 -32.70 15.17
C HIS A 82 -17.26 -31.32 15.90
N PRO A 83 -18.41 -30.63 15.90
CA PRO A 83 -18.55 -29.30 16.51
C PRO A 83 -18.25 -29.26 18.01
N GLU A 84 -18.44 -30.37 18.72
CA GLU A 84 -18.19 -30.54 20.16
C GLU A 84 -16.72 -30.34 20.55
N CYS A 85 -15.79 -30.54 19.62
CA CYS A 85 -14.35 -30.37 19.84
C CYS A 85 -13.87 -28.93 19.64
N GLN A 86 -14.76 -27.99 19.29
CA GLN A 86 -14.38 -26.59 19.09
C GLN A 86 -14.10 -25.88 20.41
N LEU A 87 -12.91 -25.29 20.55
CA LEU A 87 -12.55 -24.50 21.72
C LEU A 87 -13.41 -23.25 21.82
N SER A 88 -13.74 -22.85 23.05
CA SER A 88 -14.50 -21.64 23.36
C SER A 88 -13.90 -20.87 24.54
N GLY A 89 -14.33 -19.62 24.71
CA GLY A 89 -13.95 -18.78 25.85
C GLY A 89 -12.45 -18.48 25.91
N PHE A 90 -11.86 -18.66 27.10
CA PHE A 90 -10.47 -18.32 27.35
C PHE A 90 -9.47 -19.16 26.54
N ARG A 91 -9.73 -20.47 26.38
CA ARG A 91 -8.86 -21.37 25.61
C ARG A 91 -8.78 -20.94 24.14
N LEU A 92 -9.92 -20.53 23.57
CA LEU A 92 -9.97 -19.99 22.21
C LEU A 92 -9.09 -18.74 22.07
N ARG A 93 -9.16 -17.80 23.00
CA ARG A 93 -8.32 -16.59 22.96
C ARG A 93 -6.82 -16.89 23.03
N MET A 94 -6.41 -17.90 23.81
CA MET A 94 -5.01 -18.33 23.87
C MET A 94 -4.51 -18.88 22.53
N VAL A 95 -5.29 -19.76 21.88
CA VAL A 95 -4.90 -20.30 20.56
C VAL A 95 -4.97 -19.23 19.48
N GLN A 96 -5.93 -18.30 19.52
CA GLN A 96 -6.00 -17.17 18.61
C GLN A 96 -4.73 -16.30 18.68
N ALA A 97 -4.20 -16.04 19.88
CA ALA A 97 -2.97 -15.28 20.04
C ALA A 97 -1.77 -15.95 19.32
N ARG A 98 -1.69 -17.28 19.37
CA ARG A 98 -0.64 -18.06 18.71
C ARG A 98 -0.75 -18.04 17.17
N VAL A 99 -1.98 -18.05 16.64
CA VAL A 99 -2.23 -18.01 15.18
C VAL A 99 -1.52 -16.84 14.51
N PHE A 100 -1.41 -15.69 15.19
CA PHE A 100 -0.78 -14.49 14.63
C PHE A 100 0.72 -14.67 14.32
N HIS A 101 1.40 -15.61 14.97
CA HIS A 101 2.79 -15.93 14.65
C HIS A 101 2.94 -16.74 13.34
N LEU A 102 1.88 -17.44 12.95
CA LEU A 102 1.79 -18.31 11.78
C LEU A 102 1.18 -17.62 10.55
N VAL A 103 0.85 -16.33 10.65
CA VAL A 103 0.24 -15.59 9.53
C VAL A 103 1.20 -15.55 8.36
N THR A 104 0.76 -16.14 7.25
CA THR A 104 1.45 -16.13 5.95
C THR A 104 0.49 -15.76 4.84
N GLU A 105 1.03 -15.36 3.69
CA GLU A 105 0.23 -15.17 2.48
C GLU A 105 -0.36 -16.51 1.99
N GLY A 106 -1.61 -16.50 1.53
CA GLY A 106 -2.25 -17.65 0.86
C GLY A 106 -3.37 -18.32 1.66
N GLN A 107 -3.72 -19.54 1.23
CA GLN A 107 -4.87 -20.30 1.70
C GLN A 107 -4.78 -20.72 3.18
N LEU A 108 -3.57 -20.92 3.70
CA LEU A 108 -3.37 -21.28 5.11
C LEU A 108 -4.07 -20.30 6.05
N LEU A 109 -3.96 -19.00 5.74
CA LEU A 109 -4.59 -17.96 6.55
C LEU A 109 -6.12 -18.06 6.52
N ASP A 110 -6.73 -18.46 5.40
CA ASP A 110 -8.18 -18.65 5.32
C ASP A 110 -8.64 -19.77 6.25
N TYR A 111 -7.95 -20.91 6.23
CA TYR A 111 -8.22 -22.01 7.14
C TYR A 111 -8.05 -21.58 8.60
N LEU A 112 -6.99 -20.83 8.92
CA LEU A 112 -6.76 -20.35 10.29
C LEU A 112 -7.84 -19.36 10.75
N ILE A 113 -8.28 -18.45 9.88
CA ILE A 113 -9.38 -17.51 10.21
C ILE A 113 -10.67 -18.26 10.50
N SER A 114 -10.97 -19.29 9.71
CA SER A 114 -12.15 -20.15 9.85
C SER A 114 -12.10 -21.01 11.11
N ILE A 115 -11.06 -21.85 11.26
CA ILE A 115 -10.89 -22.79 12.39
C ILE A 115 -10.92 -22.06 13.74
N TYR A 116 -10.26 -20.91 13.84
CA TYR A 116 -10.15 -20.16 15.09
C TYR A 116 -11.15 -19.01 15.20
N ARG A 117 -12.11 -18.91 14.28
CA ARG A 117 -13.20 -17.92 14.29
C ARG A 117 -12.71 -16.50 14.53
N LEU A 118 -11.62 -16.12 13.84
CA LEU A 118 -10.99 -14.81 14.05
C LEU A 118 -11.89 -13.64 13.67
N GLN A 119 -12.87 -13.85 12.79
CA GLN A 119 -13.87 -12.82 12.44
C GLN A 119 -14.87 -12.53 13.55
N GLU A 120 -15.08 -13.46 14.48
CA GLU A 120 -15.99 -13.31 15.63
C GLU A 120 -15.27 -12.66 16.83
N ALA A 121 -13.94 -12.59 16.80
CA ALA A 121 -13.15 -12.00 17.86
C ALA A 121 -13.34 -10.47 17.90
N ASP A 122 -13.17 -9.90 19.10
CA ASP A 122 -13.26 -8.46 19.28
C ASP A 122 -12.21 -7.73 18.43
N ARG A 123 -12.62 -6.67 17.73
CA ARG A 123 -11.74 -5.86 16.88
C ARG A 123 -10.56 -5.32 17.68
N SER A 124 -10.79 -4.88 18.92
CA SER A 124 -9.73 -4.35 19.79
C SER A 124 -8.61 -5.38 20.04
N PHE A 125 -8.98 -6.65 20.19
CA PHE A 125 -8.04 -7.76 20.37
C PHE A 125 -7.26 -8.04 19.09
N LEU A 126 -7.88 -7.92 17.92
CA LEU A 126 -7.24 -8.19 16.63
C LEU A 126 -6.26 -7.08 16.17
N LEU A 127 -6.45 -5.85 16.63
CA LEU A 127 -5.58 -4.71 16.27
C LEU A 127 -4.16 -4.84 16.86
N GLY A 128 -4.03 -5.37 18.07
CA GLY A 128 -2.75 -5.59 18.73
C GLY A 128 -1.78 -6.46 17.90
N PRO A 129 -2.20 -7.67 17.49
CA PRO A 129 -1.43 -8.53 16.60
C PRO A 129 -1.07 -7.90 15.25
N VAL A 130 -1.98 -7.16 14.62
CA VAL A 130 -1.69 -6.44 13.36
C VAL A 130 -0.58 -5.42 13.57
N THR A 131 -0.67 -4.65 14.66
CA THR A 131 0.33 -3.64 15.03
C THR A 131 1.67 -4.30 15.32
N HIS A 132 1.67 -5.46 16.00
CA HIS A 132 2.88 -6.22 16.28
C HIS A 132 3.55 -6.74 14.99
N LEU A 133 2.77 -7.28 14.05
CA LEU A 133 3.29 -7.72 12.74
C LEU A 133 3.95 -6.55 11.99
N HIS A 134 3.32 -5.38 12.00
CA HIS A 134 3.87 -4.16 11.40
C HIS A 134 5.19 -3.75 12.05
N GLN A 135 5.26 -3.70 13.38
CA GLN A 135 6.48 -3.38 14.14
C GLN A 135 7.62 -4.40 13.91
N MET A 136 7.29 -5.65 13.58
CA MET A 136 8.24 -6.68 13.21
C MET A 136 8.74 -6.57 11.76
N GLY A 137 8.18 -5.67 10.96
CA GLY A 137 8.50 -5.51 9.54
C GLY A 137 7.77 -6.48 8.62
N LYS A 138 6.78 -7.23 9.14
CA LYS A 138 5.91 -8.15 8.39
C LYS A 138 4.73 -7.39 7.77
N TYR A 139 5.05 -6.40 6.93
CA TYR A 139 4.05 -5.45 6.41
C TYR A 139 2.98 -6.10 5.53
N LYS A 140 3.36 -7.13 4.76
CA LYS A 140 2.42 -7.79 3.84
C LYS A 140 1.42 -8.62 4.62
N GLU A 141 1.91 -9.38 5.58
CA GLU A 141 1.13 -10.19 6.51
C GLU A 141 0.15 -9.32 7.30
N ALA A 142 0.62 -8.19 7.82
CA ALA A 142 -0.21 -7.22 8.52
C ALA A 142 -1.35 -6.69 7.62
N ALA A 143 -1.05 -6.30 6.38
CA ALA A 143 -2.04 -5.77 5.46
C ALA A 143 -3.06 -6.83 4.99
N ILE A 144 -2.60 -8.04 4.68
CA ILE A 144 -3.47 -9.15 4.28
C ILE A 144 -4.40 -9.53 5.44
N LEU A 145 -3.86 -9.68 6.65
CA LEU A 145 -4.66 -9.99 7.84
C LEU A 145 -5.71 -8.90 8.09
N SER A 146 -5.31 -7.63 8.02
CA SER A 146 -6.22 -6.50 8.18
C SER A 146 -7.34 -6.49 7.14
N THR A 147 -7.01 -6.83 5.89
CA THR A 147 -7.99 -6.89 4.79
C THR A 147 -8.98 -8.03 5.02
N LYS A 148 -8.50 -9.24 5.35
CA LYS A 148 -9.37 -10.42 5.56
C LYS A 148 -10.27 -10.31 6.78
N LEU A 149 -9.83 -9.58 7.81
CA LEU A 149 -10.60 -9.33 9.02
C LEU A 149 -11.37 -8.00 8.98
N ASN A 150 -11.36 -7.30 7.84
CA ASN A 150 -12.01 -6.01 7.64
C ASN A 150 -11.64 -4.96 8.71
N LEU A 151 -10.36 -4.91 9.10
CA LEU A 151 -9.83 -4.01 10.14
C LEU A 151 -9.32 -2.68 9.57
N GLN A 152 -9.36 -2.47 8.25
CA GLN A 152 -8.77 -1.29 7.63
C GLN A 152 -9.30 0.07 8.15
N PRO A 153 -10.59 0.23 8.51
CA PRO A 153 -11.10 1.49 9.04
C PRO A 153 -10.48 1.94 10.37
N ASP A 154 -9.98 0.99 11.16
CA ASP A 154 -9.41 1.22 12.50
C ASP A 154 -7.89 1.41 12.47
N LEU A 155 -7.28 1.37 11.28
CA LEU A 155 -5.83 1.41 11.07
C LEU A 155 -5.44 2.66 10.29
N ASP A 156 -4.22 3.15 10.54
CA ASP A 156 -3.68 4.27 9.78
C ASP A 156 -3.25 3.81 8.38
N LEU A 157 -3.90 4.37 7.36
CA LEU A 157 -3.65 4.01 5.96
C LEU A 157 -2.20 4.31 5.54
N GLU A 158 -1.64 5.43 5.99
CA GLU A 158 -0.29 5.84 5.59
C GLU A 158 0.74 4.88 6.19
N GLN A 159 0.60 4.49 7.47
CA GLN A 159 1.45 3.49 8.13
C GLN A 159 1.34 2.12 7.47
N MET A 160 0.15 1.70 7.05
CA MET A 160 -0.08 0.37 6.46
C MET A 160 0.36 0.28 5.00
N CYS A 161 0.04 1.29 4.17
CA CYS A 161 0.26 1.25 2.73
C CYS A 161 1.65 1.75 2.31
N THR A 162 2.27 2.69 3.04
CA THR A 162 3.61 3.21 2.71
C THR A 162 4.67 2.13 2.54
N PRO A 163 4.89 1.21 3.50
CA PRO A 163 5.92 0.18 3.35
C PRO A 163 5.63 -0.73 2.16
N LEU A 164 4.36 -1.02 1.85
CA LEU A 164 3.98 -1.82 0.68
C LEU A 164 4.28 -1.11 -0.63
N LEU A 165 4.01 0.21 -0.73
CA LEU A 165 4.36 1.03 -1.90
C LEU A 165 5.87 1.10 -2.11
N LEU A 166 6.64 1.25 -1.02
CA LEU A 166 8.10 1.22 -1.05
C LEU A 166 8.66 -0.16 -1.48
N MET A 167 7.94 -1.24 -1.20
CA MET A 167 8.23 -2.61 -1.64
C MET A 167 7.68 -2.96 -3.03
N GLU A 168 7.09 -2.01 -3.75
CA GLU A 168 6.45 -2.20 -5.07
C GLU A 168 5.28 -3.22 -5.05
N ARG A 169 4.63 -3.39 -3.90
CA ARG A 169 3.48 -4.30 -3.71
C ARG A 169 2.15 -3.57 -3.95
N PHE A 170 2.03 -2.93 -5.11
CA PHE A 170 0.86 -2.13 -5.49
C PHE A 170 -0.44 -2.93 -5.47
N ASN A 171 -0.38 -4.20 -5.89
CA ASN A 171 -1.51 -5.12 -5.85
C ASN A 171 -2.06 -5.34 -4.43
N LEU A 172 -1.20 -5.39 -3.41
CA LEU A 172 -1.64 -5.52 -2.02
C LEU A 172 -2.26 -4.22 -1.51
N VAL A 173 -1.72 -3.06 -1.91
CA VAL A 173 -2.27 -1.75 -1.55
C VAL A 173 -3.66 -1.56 -2.15
N GLU A 174 -3.84 -1.94 -3.42
CA GLU A 174 -5.15 -1.90 -4.09
C GLU A 174 -6.15 -2.83 -3.44
N ALA A 175 -5.75 -4.07 -3.12
CA ALA A 175 -6.61 -5.01 -2.40
C ALA A 175 -6.97 -4.49 -1.01
N TYR A 176 -6.05 -3.80 -0.33
CA TYR A 176 -6.28 -3.23 0.99
C TYR A 176 -7.34 -2.12 0.97
N VAL A 177 -7.34 -1.23 -0.02
CA VAL A 177 -8.34 -0.16 -0.14
C VAL A 177 -9.58 -0.55 -0.94
N ALA A 178 -9.58 -1.73 -1.56
CA ALA A 178 -10.72 -2.24 -2.31
C ALA A 178 -11.97 -2.29 -1.41
N GLY A 179 -13.10 -1.82 -1.95
CA GLY A 179 -14.37 -1.78 -1.21
C GLY A 179 -14.50 -0.68 -0.16
N ASN A 180 -13.46 0.14 0.09
CA ASN A 180 -13.48 1.23 1.07
C ASN A 180 -13.26 2.60 0.38
N PRO A 181 -14.32 3.33 -0.01
CA PRO A 181 -14.20 4.60 -0.74
C PRO A 181 -13.35 5.65 -0.02
N GLU A 182 -13.51 5.78 1.30
CA GLU A 182 -12.72 6.72 2.10
C GLU A 182 -11.22 6.42 2.06
N LEU A 183 -10.86 5.13 2.10
CA LEU A 183 -9.46 4.70 2.01
C LEU A 183 -8.89 4.92 0.60
N GLN A 184 -9.71 4.73 -0.44
CA GLN A 184 -9.31 5.02 -1.83
C GLN A 184 -8.99 6.51 -2.01
N THR A 185 -9.84 7.39 -1.49
CA THR A 185 -9.59 8.84 -1.49
C THR A 185 -8.34 9.21 -0.69
N LYS A 186 -8.19 8.68 0.53
CA LYS A 186 -7.01 8.93 1.38
C LYS A 186 -5.72 8.45 0.72
N LEU A 187 -5.74 7.30 0.04
CA LEU A 187 -4.59 6.79 -0.71
C LEU A 187 -4.18 7.76 -1.83
N LEU A 188 -5.14 8.28 -2.60
CA LEU A 188 -4.86 9.26 -3.64
C LEU A 188 -4.31 10.57 -3.07
N GLN A 189 -4.89 11.09 -1.99
CA GLN A 189 -4.39 12.28 -1.31
C GLN A 189 -2.96 12.08 -0.79
N MET A 190 -2.62 10.87 -0.30
CA MET A 190 -1.26 10.53 0.10
C MET A 190 -0.29 10.55 -1.09
N LEU A 191 -0.66 9.92 -2.21
CA LEU A 191 0.14 9.92 -3.44
C LEU A 191 0.31 11.34 -4.00
N ASP A 192 -0.72 12.18 -3.91
CA ASP A 192 -0.68 13.57 -4.34
C ASP A 192 0.28 14.41 -3.49
N ARG A 193 0.28 14.23 -2.16
CA ARG A 193 1.28 14.85 -1.28
C ARG A 193 2.71 14.43 -1.62
N TRP A 194 2.91 13.17 -2.01
CA TRP A 194 4.22 12.65 -2.41
C TRP A 194 4.69 13.17 -3.78
N SER A 195 3.82 13.73 -4.61
CA SER A 195 4.22 14.32 -5.89
C SER A 195 4.91 15.68 -5.75
N LEU A 196 4.89 16.27 -4.54
CA LEU A 196 5.60 17.52 -4.26
C LEU A 196 7.12 17.31 -4.26
N SER A 197 7.86 18.32 -4.74
CA SER A 197 9.31 18.31 -5.01
C SER A 197 10.23 17.94 -3.82
N ARG A 198 9.68 17.69 -2.63
CA ARG A 198 10.43 17.34 -1.40
C ARG A 198 10.31 15.87 -0.99
N PHE A 199 9.51 15.06 -1.70
CA PHE A 199 9.38 13.64 -1.38
C PHE A 199 10.70 12.89 -1.60
N ASN A 200 11.14 12.17 -0.59
CA ASN A 200 12.36 11.35 -0.65
C ASN A 200 12.06 9.93 -0.14
N PRO A 201 11.92 8.94 -1.04
CA PRO A 201 11.57 7.58 -0.65
C PRO A 201 12.65 6.91 0.21
N ARG A 202 13.93 7.32 0.11
CA ARG A 202 15.00 6.80 0.98
C ARG A 202 14.92 7.33 2.40
N LYS A 203 14.46 8.58 2.58
CA LYS A 203 14.25 9.12 3.93
C LYS A 203 13.09 8.37 4.59
N LEU A 204 11.99 8.24 3.86
CA LEU A 204 10.79 7.56 4.33
C LEU A 204 11.06 6.08 4.64
N SER A 205 11.82 5.36 3.80
CA SER A 205 12.13 3.95 4.05
C SER A 205 12.92 3.69 5.34
N ARG A 206 13.65 4.68 5.87
CA ARG A 206 14.40 4.53 7.13
C ARG A 206 13.52 4.53 8.37
N GLU A 207 12.29 5.03 8.24
CA GLU A 207 11.30 5.05 9.34
C GLU A 207 10.69 3.67 9.57
N TYR A 208 10.87 2.74 8.61
CA TYR A 208 10.29 1.40 8.63
C TYR A 208 11.36 0.33 8.86
N LYS A 209 11.13 -0.54 9.85
CA LYS A 209 12.01 -1.66 10.18
C LYS A 209 12.04 -2.70 9.05
N GLY A 210 13.22 -3.21 8.73
CA GLY A 210 13.37 -4.37 7.82
C GLY A 210 13.08 -4.09 6.35
N LEU A 211 12.77 -2.85 5.96
CA LEU A 211 12.70 -2.48 4.55
C LEU A 211 14.10 -2.46 3.94
N PRO A 212 14.30 -3.10 2.77
CA PRO A 212 15.54 -2.93 2.04
C PRO A 212 15.71 -1.46 1.66
N LEU A 213 16.96 -0.98 1.58
CA LEU A 213 17.24 0.39 1.17
C LEU A 213 16.63 0.60 -0.23
N VAL A 214 15.54 1.37 -0.30
CA VAL A 214 14.79 1.53 -1.55
C VAL A 214 15.69 2.23 -2.56
N LYS A 215 15.91 1.61 -3.71
CA LYS A 215 16.54 2.29 -4.85
C LYS A 215 15.62 3.45 -5.24
N THR A 216 16.13 4.68 -5.17
CA THR A 216 15.40 5.92 -5.51
C THR A 216 14.70 5.89 -6.86
N ASP A 217 15.16 5.03 -7.75
CA ASP A 217 14.75 5.02 -9.13
C ASP A 217 13.38 4.35 -9.32
N LYS A 218 12.92 3.57 -8.32
CA LYS A 218 11.72 2.74 -8.39
C LYS A 218 10.43 3.48 -8.06
N LEU A 219 10.37 4.12 -6.89
CA LEU A 219 9.25 4.96 -6.47
C LEU A 219 9.57 6.44 -6.74
N ASN A 220 9.63 6.78 -8.03
CA ASN A 220 9.90 8.14 -8.49
C ASN A 220 8.58 8.91 -8.78
N PRO A 221 8.63 10.24 -8.96
CA PRO A 221 7.44 11.04 -9.24
C PRO A 221 6.61 10.58 -10.45
N LYS A 222 7.25 9.99 -11.48
CA LYS A 222 6.55 9.45 -12.66
C LYS A 222 5.76 8.19 -12.31
N THR A 223 6.34 7.29 -11.51
CA THR A 223 5.65 6.09 -11.02
C THR A 223 4.44 6.47 -10.17
N ILE A 224 4.61 7.43 -9.26
CA ILE A 224 3.52 7.96 -8.40
C ILE A 224 2.40 8.55 -9.27
N THR A 225 2.76 9.40 -10.23
CA THR A 225 1.79 10.02 -11.16
C THR A 225 1.01 8.97 -11.94
N LYS A 226 1.70 7.96 -12.51
CA LYS A 226 1.06 6.88 -13.28
C LYS A 226 0.15 6.04 -12.40
N LEU A 227 0.56 5.75 -11.17
CA LEU A 227 -0.25 5.01 -10.21
C LEU A 227 -1.51 5.79 -9.85
N ALA A 228 -1.39 7.07 -9.50
CA ALA A 228 -2.52 7.91 -9.12
C ALA A 228 -3.56 8.03 -10.24
N PHE A 229 -3.15 8.27 -11.49
CA PHE A 229 -4.09 8.32 -12.62
C PHE A 229 -4.81 6.99 -12.84
N ARG A 230 -4.09 5.87 -12.77
CA ARG A 230 -4.74 4.56 -12.88
C ARG A 230 -5.76 4.31 -11.77
N LEU A 231 -5.48 4.74 -10.53
CA LEU A 231 -6.41 4.60 -9.40
C LEU A 231 -7.61 5.56 -9.50
N LEU A 232 -7.40 6.78 -9.99
CA LEU A 232 -8.48 7.73 -10.33
C LEU A 232 -9.46 7.10 -11.34
N ASP A 233 -8.92 6.53 -12.41
CA ASP A 233 -9.72 5.87 -13.45
C ASP A 233 -10.43 4.61 -12.92
N LEU A 234 -9.72 3.78 -12.15
CA LEU A 234 -10.23 2.52 -11.60
C LEU A 234 -11.40 2.75 -10.64
N TYR A 235 -11.28 3.74 -9.75
CA TYR A 235 -12.28 4.04 -8.73
C TYR A 235 -13.27 5.14 -9.14
N LYS A 236 -13.11 5.71 -10.33
CA LYS A 236 -13.94 6.82 -10.87
C LYS A 236 -14.05 7.99 -9.89
N LEU A 237 -12.91 8.37 -9.32
CA LEU A 237 -12.83 9.44 -8.33
C LEU A 237 -12.59 10.80 -9.00
N ASP A 238 -12.98 11.88 -8.32
CA ASP A 238 -12.81 13.24 -8.82
C ASP A 238 -11.31 13.58 -8.98
N PRO A 239 -10.86 14.01 -10.18
CA PRO A 239 -9.50 14.50 -10.41
C PRO A 239 -9.05 15.60 -9.44
N ALA A 240 -9.97 16.40 -8.88
CA ALA A 240 -9.66 17.45 -7.92
C ALA A 240 -8.89 16.95 -6.68
N ILE A 241 -9.05 15.66 -6.32
CA ILE A 241 -8.34 15.01 -5.22
C ILE A 241 -6.81 15.00 -5.44
N CYS A 242 -6.37 14.99 -6.70
CA CYS A 242 -4.96 14.90 -7.11
C CYS A 242 -4.44 16.21 -7.74
N SER A 243 -4.78 17.35 -7.12
CA SER A 243 -4.45 18.67 -7.64
C SER A 243 -2.94 18.87 -7.86
N ASN A 244 -2.06 18.35 -6.99
CA ASN A 244 -0.62 18.53 -7.14
C ASN A 244 -0.07 17.71 -8.32
N ILE A 245 -0.53 16.47 -8.50
CA ILE A 245 -0.12 15.62 -9.62
C ILE A 245 -0.56 16.22 -10.96
N ILE A 246 -1.79 16.73 -11.02
CA ILE A 246 -2.34 17.39 -12.20
C ILE A 246 -1.54 18.66 -12.52
N ASN A 247 -1.26 19.49 -11.51
CA ASN A 247 -0.44 20.69 -11.65
C ASN A 247 0.99 20.36 -12.15
N GLN A 248 1.62 19.29 -11.65
CA GLN A 248 2.93 18.85 -12.14
C GLN A 248 2.89 18.42 -13.61
N ARG A 249 1.82 17.75 -14.05
CA ARG A 249 1.62 17.39 -15.45
C ARG A 249 1.46 18.62 -16.33
N HIS A 250 0.60 19.55 -15.94
CA HIS A 250 0.42 20.81 -16.66
C HIS A 250 1.72 21.61 -16.73
N MET A 251 2.51 21.64 -15.66
CA MET A 251 3.83 22.26 -15.67
C MET A 251 4.80 21.61 -16.67
N GLY A 252 4.77 20.29 -16.81
CA GLY A 252 5.53 19.57 -17.84
C GLY A 252 5.14 20.02 -19.25
N THR A 253 3.83 20.11 -19.50
CA THR A 253 3.30 20.59 -20.79
C THR A 253 3.69 22.04 -21.04
N LEU A 254 3.56 22.93 -20.06
CA LEU A 254 3.97 24.33 -20.19
C LEU A 254 5.44 24.44 -20.57
N LYS A 255 6.34 23.73 -19.89
CA LYS A 255 7.78 23.71 -20.23
C LYS A 255 8.04 23.25 -21.66
N TYR A 256 7.32 22.23 -22.12
CA TYR A 256 7.39 21.76 -23.51
C TYR A 256 6.92 22.83 -24.50
N LEU A 257 5.78 23.47 -24.23
CA LEU A 257 5.24 24.54 -25.07
C LEU A 257 6.22 25.72 -25.17
N MET A 258 6.85 26.13 -24.06
CA MET A 258 7.90 27.15 -24.05
C MET A 258 9.08 26.76 -24.95
N HIS A 259 9.57 25.51 -24.81
CA HIS A 259 10.67 25.02 -25.62
C HIS A 259 10.33 25.01 -27.11
N LYS A 260 9.15 24.49 -27.48
CA LYS A 260 8.67 24.44 -28.87
C LYS A 260 8.55 25.81 -29.52
N ARG A 261 8.04 26.80 -28.78
CA ARG A 261 7.82 28.16 -29.28
C ARG A 261 9.11 28.97 -29.34
N PHE A 262 9.86 29.05 -28.24
CA PHE A 262 10.95 30.02 -28.09
C PHE A 262 12.33 29.45 -28.44
N VAL A 263 12.55 28.14 -28.27
CA VAL A 263 13.83 27.50 -28.57
C VAL A 263 13.82 26.90 -29.98
N GLU A 264 12.88 26.00 -30.25
CA GLU A 264 12.80 25.33 -31.56
C GLU A 264 12.15 26.19 -32.64
N LYS A 265 11.32 27.18 -32.25
CA LYS A 265 10.59 28.07 -33.16
C LYS A 265 9.73 27.31 -34.18
N THR A 266 9.26 26.12 -33.82
CA THR A 266 8.44 25.24 -34.67
C THR A 266 6.94 25.42 -34.46
N MET A 267 6.53 26.26 -33.49
CA MET A 267 5.14 26.52 -33.15
C MET A 267 4.78 28.00 -33.32
N THR A 268 3.60 28.24 -33.90
CA THR A 268 3.05 29.59 -34.08
C THR A 268 2.57 30.18 -32.75
N GLU A 269 2.43 31.50 -32.70
CA GLU A 269 1.98 32.21 -31.49
C GLU A 269 0.54 31.90 -31.12
N GLU A 270 -0.37 31.91 -32.10
CA GLU A 270 -1.79 31.60 -31.92
C GLU A 270 -1.96 30.19 -31.32
N ASN A 271 -1.35 29.19 -31.95
CA ASN A 271 -1.41 27.80 -31.48
C ASN A 271 -0.81 27.65 -30.07
N TRP A 272 0.32 28.30 -29.79
CA TRP A 272 0.91 28.28 -28.45
C TRP A 272 0.01 28.98 -27.42
N SER A 273 -0.57 30.13 -27.76
CA SER A 273 -1.46 30.91 -26.89
C SER A 273 -2.70 30.11 -26.50
N ASP A 274 -3.35 29.45 -27.46
CA ASP A 274 -4.56 28.66 -27.20
C ASP A 274 -4.28 27.47 -26.28
N HIS A 275 -3.15 26.78 -26.51
CA HIS A 275 -2.72 25.69 -25.65
C HIS A 275 -2.36 26.15 -24.24
N VAL A 276 -1.69 27.29 -24.09
CA VAL A 276 -1.39 27.83 -22.75
C VAL A 276 -2.67 28.24 -22.05
N GLN A 277 -3.57 28.97 -22.73
CA GLN A 277 -4.83 29.43 -22.15
C GLN A 277 -5.69 28.26 -21.66
N SER A 278 -5.82 27.20 -22.46
CA SER A 278 -6.60 26.01 -22.06
C SER A 278 -6.07 25.29 -20.84
N ILE A 279 -4.78 25.43 -20.52
CA ILE A 279 -4.12 24.78 -19.37
C ILE A 279 -4.23 25.62 -18.08
N VAL A 280 -4.17 26.95 -18.20
CA VAL A 280 -3.98 27.85 -17.05
C VAL A 280 -5.24 28.64 -16.66
N VAL A 281 -6.30 28.59 -17.48
CA VAL A 281 -7.48 29.46 -17.31
C VAL A 281 -8.11 29.39 -15.91
N ASP A 282 -8.23 28.20 -15.33
CA ASP A 282 -8.90 27.99 -14.04
C ASP A 282 -7.92 27.77 -12.85
N ASN A 283 -6.65 28.16 -13.00
CA ASN A 283 -5.62 27.82 -12.01
C ASN A 283 -4.57 28.92 -11.81
N ASP A 284 -4.77 29.75 -10.79
CA ASP A 284 -3.89 30.87 -10.41
C ASP A 284 -2.42 30.44 -10.25
N TRP A 285 -2.17 29.28 -9.62
CA TRP A 285 -0.81 28.80 -9.43
C TRP A 285 -0.13 28.48 -10.77
N LEU A 286 -0.85 27.85 -11.71
CA LEU A 286 -0.31 27.60 -13.05
C LEU A 286 -0.10 28.89 -13.85
N GLN A 287 -0.95 29.91 -13.66
CA GLN A 287 -0.76 31.23 -14.26
C GLN A 287 0.53 31.89 -13.77
N GLU A 288 0.74 31.92 -12.44
CA GLU A 288 1.97 32.46 -11.83
C GLU A 288 3.22 31.73 -12.36
N GLN A 289 3.18 30.40 -12.41
CA GLN A 289 4.27 29.58 -12.92
C GLN A 289 4.49 29.77 -14.44
N CYS A 290 3.43 30.02 -15.21
CA CYS A 290 3.52 30.34 -16.63
C CYS A 290 4.26 31.66 -16.85
N ILE A 291 3.94 32.71 -16.07
CA ILE A 291 4.65 34.00 -16.14
C ILE A 291 6.13 33.83 -15.75
N ALA A 292 6.43 33.07 -14.69
CA ALA A 292 7.80 32.79 -14.30
C ALA A 292 8.60 32.05 -15.39
N LEU A 293 7.95 31.15 -16.14
CA LEU A 293 8.55 30.51 -17.30
C LEU A 293 8.75 31.49 -18.46
N LEU A 294 7.75 32.31 -18.77
CA LEU A 294 7.85 33.31 -19.84
C LEU A 294 9.03 34.25 -19.59
N PHE A 295 9.18 34.77 -18.37
CA PHE A 295 10.32 35.61 -18.02
C PHE A 295 11.69 34.98 -18.28
N ARG A 296 11.78 33.64 -18.27
CA ARG A 296 13.01 32.90 -18.55
C ARG A 296 13.24 32.65 -20.05
N TYR A 297 12.19 32.56 -20.85
CA TYR A 297 12.25 32.12 -22.25
C TYR A 297 11.98 33.24 -23.26
N CYS A 298 11.27 34.30 -22.89
CA CYS A 298 10.89 35.40 -23.76
C CYS A 298 11.28 36.78 -23.19
N ASP A 299 10.96 37.80 -23.98
CA ASP A 299 11.12 39.20 -23.63
C ASP A 299 10.11 39.64 -22.55
N ARG A 300 10.51 40.66 -21.78
CA ARG A 300 9.73 41.15 -20.63
C ARG A 300 8.39 41.74 -21.03
N GLN A 301 8.25 42.24 -22.27
CA GLN A 301 7.02 42.82 -22.79
C GLN A 301 5.96 41.74 -23.04
N THR A 302 6.32 40.65 -23.72
CA THR A 302 5.43 39.50 -23.88
C THR A 302 4.97 38.93 -22.53
N ALA A 303 5.89 38.76 -21.57
CA ALA A 303 5.53 38.29 -20.23
C ALA A 303 4.56 39.24 -19.50
N GLY A 304 4.71 40.57 -19.68
CA GLY A 304 3.82 41.59 -19.14
C GLY A 304 2.41 41.53 -19.73
N CYS A 305 2.29 41.38 -21.06
CA CYS A 305 0.99 41.22 -21.73
C CYS A 305 0.21 40.00 -21.22
N TRP A 306 0.90 38.89 -20.98
CA TRP A 306 0.29 37.68 -20.41
C TRP A 306 -0.10 37.85 -18.95
N ALA A 307 0.71 38.56 -18.15
CA ALA A 307 0.35 38.87 -16.76
C ALA A 307 -0.93 39.73 -16.68
N LEU A 308 -1.09 40.70 -17.58
CA LEU A 308 -2.32 41.50 -17.72
C LEU A 308 -3.51 40.64 -18.17
N LYS A 309 -3.31 39.77 -19.17
CA LYS A 309 -4.35 38.86 -19.67
C LYS A 309 -4.88 37.91 -18.59
N PHE A 310 -4.04 37.49 -17.64
CA PHE A 310 -4.45 36.67 -16.50
C PHE A 310 -4.99 37.47 -15.31
N GLY A 311 -4.84 38.80 -15.29
CA GLY A 311 -5.30 39.63 -14.18
C GLY A 311 -4.54 39.40 -12.87
N LEU A 312 -3.26 39.00 -12.94
CA LEU A 312 -2.49 38.65 -11.74
C LEU A 312 -2.14 39.89 -10.90
N PRO A 313 -2.30 39.84 -9.56
CA PRO A 313 -1.95 40.94 -8.67
C PRO A 313 -0.44 41.24 -8.67
N LYS A 314 -0.08 42.53 -8.55
CA LYS A 314 1.31 43.02 -8.66
C LYS A 314 2.25 42.38 -7.65
N GLU A 315 1.73 41.98 -6.49
CA GLU A 315 2.47 41.36 -5.40
C GLU A 315 2.99 39.96 -5.73
N LYS A 316 2.36 39.29 -6.71
CA LYS A 316 2.71 37.93 -7.14
C LYS A 316 3.60 37.89 -8.38
N LEU A 317 3.88 39.04 -8.97
CA LEU A 317 4.75 39.16 -10.14
C LEU A 317 6.21 39.33 -9.72
N PRO A 318 7.18 38.84 -10.52
CA PRO A 318 8.58 39.20 -10.33
C PRO A 318 8.74 40.73 -10.30
N ARG A 319 9.57 41.28 -9.40
CA ARG A 319 9.74 42.73 -9.22
C ARG A 319 10.06 43.46 -10.53
N ASP A 320 10.95 42.88 -11.33
CA ASP A 320 11.35 43.37 -12.66
C ASP A 320 10.17 43.49 -13.66
N LEU A 321 9.08 42.76 -13.46
CA LEU A 321 7.85 42.81 -14.26
C LEU A 321 6.83 43.80 -13.69
N ALA A 322 6.77 43.96 -12.37
CA ALA A 322 5.87 44.90 -11.70
C ALA A 322 6.22 46.37 -12.03
N ASP A 323 7.52 46.67 -12.14
CA ASP A 323 8.03 48.00 -12.52
C ASP A 323 7.68 48.31 -13.99
N ILE A 324 7.84 47.34 -14.89
CA ILE A 324 7.50 47.48 -16.32
C ILE A 324 5.99 47.65 -16.53
N LEU A 325 5.15 46.98 -15.73
CA LEU A 325 3.70 47.15 -15.79
C LEU A 325 3.24 48.52 -15.27
N GLN A 326 3.99 49.18 -14.38
CA GLN A 326 3.74 50.59 -14.06
C GLN A 326 4.01 51.48 -15.27
N ASP A 327 5.10 51.24 -16.00
CA ASP A 327 5.42 52.00 -17.22
C ASP A 327 4.38 51.79 -18.33
N PHE A 328 3.85 50.57 -18.51
CA PHE A 328 2.76 50.30 -19.46
C PHE A 328 1.44 50.99 -19.07
N CYS A 329 1.06 50.99 -17.78
CA CYS A 329 -0.13 51.74 -17.32
C CYS A 329 0.02 53.27 -17.43
N ILE A 330 1.25 53.80 -17.51
CA ILE A 330 1.52 55.23 -17.67
C ILE A 330 1.47 55.64 -19.15
N GLN A 331 1.71 54.72 -20.10
CA GLN A 331 1.66 54.99 -21.54
C GLN A 331 0.26 54.88 -22.17
N GLU A 332 -0.73 54.28 -21.47
CA GLU A 332 -2.14 54.23 -21.88
C GLU A 332 -3.02 55.35 -21.26
N LYS A 333 -2.41 56.35 -20.62
CA LYS A 333 -3.06 57.61 -20.24
C LYS A 333 -2.55 58.76 -21.11
#